data_AF-A0A6B3N211-F1
#
_entry.id   AF-A0A6B3N211-F1
#
_cell.length_a   1.000
_cell.length_b   1.000
_cell.length_c   1.000
_cell.angle_alpha   90.00
_cell.angle_beta   90.00
_cell.angle_gamma   90.00
#
_symmetry.space_group_name_H-M   'P 1'
#
loop_
_entity.id
_entity.type
_entity.pdbx_description
1 polymer ?
#
loop_
_entity_poly.entity_id
_entity_poly.type
_entity_poly.pdbx_seq_one_letter_code
_entity_poly.pdbx_strand_id
1 'polypeptide(L)'
;MLSLAHEFYFSEEIFALEKKRCKFNDIFLGHSSFVNESQNYYVLPHTKDTKVLIHDGENIQVLPNICKHRYATLLKDKGHCRSIVCPVHSWSYDLNGKMLSSANIECDHALHSLEKESIDSYDGFVFPKNESALKGALETSKAFANINFEKLRFYAHDRFFVKVNWKSYMDTFLDNYHLEAYHPNFKTFLDSRCIESIFRDDFSVQAIHLREKIQI
;
A
#
# COMPACT_ATOMS: atom_id res chain seq x y z
N MET A 1 12.28 -19.79 15.65
CA MET A 1 11.15 -19.06 16.26
C MET A 1 10.05 -20.09 16.51
N LEU A 2 9.50 -20.18 17.72
CA LEU A 2 8.37 -21.08 17.98
C LEU A 2 7.06 -20.33 17.74
N SER A 3 6.06 -21.01 17.18
CA SER A 3 4.75 -20.43 16.90
C SER A 3 4.03 -20.03 18.19
N LEU A 4 3.07 -19.11 18.08
CA LEU A 4 2.12 -18.84 19.16
C LEU A 4 1.26 -20.08 19.45
N ALA A 5 0.55 -20.07 20.57
CA ALA A 5 -0.42 -21.10 20.88
C ALA A 5 -1.53 -21.15 19.80
N HIS A 6 -2.09 -22.34 19.58
CA HIS A 6 -3.11 -22.60 18.56
C HIS A 6 -4.27 -21.58 18.56
N GLU A 7 -4.79 -21.23 19.73
CA GLU A 7 -5.89 -20.27 19.90
C GLU A 7 -5.65 -18.92 19.21
N PHE A 8 -4.41 -18.43 19.14
CA PHE A 8 -4.09 -17.16 18.48
C PHE A 8 -4.37 -17.21 16.97
N TYR A 9 -4.32 -18.37 16.36
CA TYR A 9 -4.56 -18.51 14.92
C TYR A 9 -6.02 -18.84 14.59
N PHE A 10 -6.76 -19.46 15.52
CA PHE A 10 -8.08 -20.04 15.23
C PHE A 10 -9.25 -19.42 16.02
N SER A 11 -9.00 -18.64 17.09
CA SER A 11 -10.06 -18.01 17.87
C SER A 11 -10.61 -16.75 17.20
N GLU A 12 -11.93 -16.71 16.97
CA GLU A 12 -12.62 -15.52 16.47
C GLU A 12 -12.58 -14.36 17.47
N GLU A 13 -12.61 -14.65 18.77
CA GLU A 13 -12.55 -13.64 19.84
C GLU A 13 -11.19 -12.94 19.87
N ILE A 14 -10.11 -13.71 19.76
CA ILE A 14 -8.75 -13.17 19.67
C ILE A 14 -8.62 -12.34 18.38
N PHE A 15 -9.11 -12.84 17.25
CA PHE A 15 -9.08 -12.09 16.00
C PHE A 15 -9.87 -10.78 16.07
N ALA A 16 -11.04 -10.78 16.72
CA ALA A 16 -11.82 -9.57 16.94
C ALA A 16 -11.09 -8.56 17.83
N LEU A 17 -10.33 -9.04 18.83
CA LEU A 17 -9.49 -8.19 19.67
C LEU A 17 -8.30 -7.63 18.89
N GLU A 18 -7.63 -8.44 18.08
CA GLU A 18 -6.53 -8.03 17.20
C GLU A 18 -6.97 -6.91 16.26
N LYS A 19 -8.14 -7.04 15.60
CA LYS A 19 -8.68 -5.96 14.75
C LYS A 19 -8.85 -4.62 15.46
N LYS A 20 -9.13 -4.64 16.77
CA LYS A 20 -9.30 -3.42 17.58
C LYS A 20 -7.97 -2.87 18.09
N ARG A 21 -6.99 -3.75 18.35
CA ARG A 21 -5.73 -3.39 19.04
C ARG A 21 -4.54 -3.23 18.10
N CYS A 22 -4.43 -4.09 17.09
CA CYS A 22 -3.42 -3.98 16.05
C CYS A 22 -3.76 -2.77 15.19
N LYS A 23 -3.04 -1.68 15.41
CA LYS A 23 -3.13 -0.48 14.59
C LYS A 23 -2.32 -0.71 13.32
N PHE A 24 -3.00 -1.10 12.23
CA PHE A 24 -2.41 -1.13 10.90
C PHE A 24 -2.33 0.31 10.38
N ASN A 25 -1.53 1.16 11.04
CA ASN A 25 -1.42 2.58 10.70
C ASN A 25 -0.54 2.80 9.46
N ASP A 26 0.38 1.88 9.17
CA ASP A 26 1.29 1.90 8.03
C ASP A 26 0.77 1.09 6.84
N ILE A 27 -0.46 1.37 6.41
CA ILE A 27 -0.98 0.75 5.19
C ILE A 27 -0.29 1.43 4.01
N PHE A 28 0.51 0.66 3.28
CA PHE A 28 1.07 1.07 2.00
C PHE A 28 -0.03 1.57 1.05
N LEU A 29 -0.03 2.88 0.74
CA LEU A 29 -1.03 3.48 -0.14
C LEU A 29 -0.63 3.37 -1.61
N GLY A 30 0.66 3.32 -1.91
CA GLY A 30 1.14 3.11 -3.27
C GLY A 30 2.54 3.64 -3.48
N HIS A 31 2.98 3.63 -4.73
CA HIS A 31 4.24 4.24 -5.14
C HIS A 31 3.97 5.33 -6.18
N SER A 32 4.82 6.35 -6.25
CA SER A 32 4.69 7.48 -7.17
C SER A 32 4.58 7.04 -8.63
N SER A 33 5.24 5.93 -8.98
CA SER A 33 5.16 5.30 -10.29
C SER A 33 3.78 4.76 -10.68
N PHE A 34 2.83 4.67 -9.74
CA PHE A 34 1.44 4.31 -10.05
C PHE A 34 0.73 5.45 -10.79
N VAL A 35 1.18 6.70 -10.58
CA VAL A 35 0.64 7.95 -11.14
C VAL A 35 1.78 8.87 -11.61
N ASN A 36 2.64 8.35 -12.46
CA ASN A 36 3.90 8.98 -12.89
C ASN A 36 3.75 10.26 -13.74
N GLU A 37 2.56 10.56 -14.25
CA GLU A 37 2.29 11.75 -15.06
C GLU A 37 1.16 12.55 -14.45
N SER A 38 1.17 13.86 -14.68
CA SER A 38 0.08 14.76 -14.29
C SER A 38 -1.26 14.21 -14.76
N GLN A 39 -2.29 14.34 -13.90
CA GLN A 39 -3.66 13.91 -14.12
C GLN A 39 -3.86 12.38 -14.16
N ASN A 40 -2.80 11.57 -13.98
CA ASN A 40 -2.96 10.13 -13.81
C ASN A 40 -3.54 9.80 -12.43
N TYR A 41 -4.37 8.76 -12.40
CA TYR A 41 -4.91 8.20 -11.17
C TYR A 41 -4.81 6.67 -11.16
N TYR A 42 -4.75 6.11 -9.96
CA TYR A 42 -4.78 4.67 -9.69
C TYR A 42 -5.68 4.37 -8.50
N VAL A 43 -6.77 3.63 -8.72
CA VAL A 43 -7.69 3.20 -7.66
C VAL A 43 -7.03 2.09 -6.84
N LEU A 44 -7.05 2.21 -5.51
CA LEU A 44 -6.27 1.37 -4.61
C LEU A 44 -7.04 0.09 -4.22
N PRO A 45 -6.72 -1.10 -4.78
CA PRO A 45 -7.60 -2.26 -4.61
C PRO A 45 -7.53 -2.89 -3.22
N HIS A 46 -6.41 -2.71 -2.52
CA HIS A 46 -6.24 -3.13 -1.13
C HIS A 46 -7.15 -2.35 -0.16
N THR A 47 -7.65 -1.18 -0.58
CA THR A 47 -8.63 -0.37 0.18
C THR A 47 -10.09 -0.73 -0.15
N LYS A 48 -10.32 -1.83 -0.88
CA LYS A 48 -11.63 -2.16 -1.47
C LYS A 48 -12.15 -1.05 -2.39
N ASP A 49 -11.24 -0.47 -3.17
CA ASP A 49 -11.50 0.59 -4.15
C ASP A 49 -12.07 1.89 -3.56
N THR A 50 -11.96 2.08 -2.23
CA THR A 50 -12.50 3.25 -1.52
C THR A 50 -11.56 4.45 -1.54
N LYS A 51 -10.30 4.27 -1.95
CA LYS A 51 -9.31 5.34 -2.11
C LYS A 51 -8.70 5.33 -3.51
N VAL A 52 -8.27 6.50 -3.95
CA VAL A 52 -7.56 6.70 -5.22
C VAL A 52 -6.30 7.52 -4.96
N LEU A 53 -5.18 7.07 -5.53
CA LEU A 53 -3.95 7.84 -5.64
C LEU A 53 -4.03 8.66 -6.93
N ILE A 54 -3.73 9.95 -6.89
CA ILE A 54 -3.88 10.84 -8.04
C ILE A 54 -2.76 11.87 -8.10
N HIS A 55 -2.26 12.17 -9.31
CA HIS A 55 -1.31 13.25 -9.52
C HIS A 55 -2.06 14.52 -9.95
N ASP A 56 -2.09 15.55 -9.12
CA ASP A 56 -2.87 16.77 -9.39
C ASP A 56 -2.22 17.71 -10.42
N GLY A 57 -0.93 17.50 -10.67
CA GLY A 57 -0.10 18.21 -11.63
C GLY A 57 1.19 18.73 -11.01
N GLU A 58 1.19 18.89 -9.70
CA GLU A 58 2.35 19.29 -8.90
C GLU A 58 2.69 18.21 -7.86
N ASN A 59 1.68 17.62 -7.24
CA ASN A 59 1.80 16.69 -6.12
C ASN A 59 0.95 15.43 -6.34
N ILE A 60 1.32 14.39 -5.60
CA ILE A 60 0.49 13.19 -5.44
C ILE A 60 -0.44 13.39 -4.26
N GLN A 61 -1.71 13.02 -4.44
CA GLN A 61 -2.75 13.09 -3.42
C GLN A 61 -3.38 11.71 -3.23
N VAL A 62 -3.93 11.47 -2.05
CA VAL A 62 -4.82 10.34 -1.78
C VAL A 62 -6.20 10.88 -1.42
N LEU A 63 -7.18 10.53 -2.24
CA LEU A 63 -8.56 10.98 -2.09
C LEU A 63 -9.50 9.79 -1.86
N PRO A 64 -10.63 9.98 -1.15
CA PRO A 64 -11.70 9.00 -1.14
C PRO A 64 -12.29 8.85 -2.54
N ASN A 65 -12.45 7.62 -3.01
CA ASN A 65 -13.03 7.28 -4.31
C ASN A 65 -14.56 7.13 -4.23
N ILE A 66 -15.21 7.90 -3.35
CA ILE A 66 -16.62 7.78 -2.99
C ILE A 66 -17.28 9.15 -3.03
N CYS A 67 -18.30 9.30 -3.85
CA CYS A 67 -19.03 10.56 -4.01
C CYS A 67 -19.74 10.97 -2.71
N LYS A 68 -19.61 12.23 -2.31
CA LYS A 68 -20.28 12.78 -1.11
C LYS A 68 -21.80 12.94 -1.26
N HIS A 69 -22.38 12.82 -2.46
CA HIS A 69 -23.83 12.88 -2.65
C HIS A 69 -24.54 11.62 -2.15
N ARG A 70 -24.26 10.45 -2.75
CA ARG A 70 -24.89 9.15 -2.42
C ARG A 70 -23.93 7.97 -2.51
N TYR A 71 -22.66 8.23 -2.22
CA TYR A 71 -21.63 7.20 -2.04
C TYR A 71 -21.36 6.29 -3.26
N ALA A 72 -21.65 6.79 -4.46
CA ALA A 72 -21.24 6.12 -5.69
C ALA A 72 -19.71 6.12 -5.82
N THR A 73 -19.14 5.03 -6.32
CA THR A 73 -17.74 4.96 -6.71
C THR A 73 -17.45 5.95 -7.84
N LEU A 74 -16.38 6.74 -7.71
CA LEU A 74 -16.07 7.82 -8.65
C LEU A 74 -15.24 7.34 -9.85
N LEU A 75 -14.16 6.62 -9.59
CA LEU A 75 -13.17 6.16 -10.56
C LEU A 75 -12.99 4.65 -10.48
N LYS A 76 -12.51 4.05 -11.57
CA LYS A 76 -12.24 2.61 -11.68
C LYS A 76 -10.84 2.38 -12.24
N ASP A 77 -10.23 1.28 -11.82
CA ASP A 77 -8.93 0.82 -12.31
C ASP A 77 -7.86 1.93 -12.25
N LYS A 78 -7.37 2.36 -13.40
CA LYS A 78 -6.41 3.44 -13.56
C LYS A 78 -6.69 4.22 -14.83
N GLY A 79 -6.26 5.47 -14.86
CA GLY A 79 -6.45 6.28 -16.05
C GLY A 79 -5.95 7.69 -15.87
N HIS A 80 -6.52 8.58 -16.66
CA HIS A 80 -6.18 9.99 -16.70
C HIS A 80 -7.46 10.83 -16.64
N CYS A 81 -7.49 11.89 -15.83
CA CYS A 81 -8.62 12.79 -15.75
C CYS A 81 -8.22 14.22 -15.36
N ARG A 82 -8.91 15.22 -15.94
CA ARG A 82 -8.75 16.64 -15.59
C ARG A 82 -9.59 17.05 -14.38
N SER A 83 -10.67 16.32 -14.14
CA SER A 83 -11.54 16.44 -12.98
C SER A 83 -12.18 15.07 -12.70
N ILE A 84 -12.57 14.86 -11.46
CA ILE A 84 -13.24 13.65 -11.01
C ILE A 84 -14.73 13.88 -11.15
N VAL A 85 -15.41 13.09 -11.98
CA VAL A 85 -16.85 13.25 -12.22
C VAL A 85 -17.59 12.01 -11.76
N CYS A 86 -18.56 12.19 -10.86
CA CYS A 86 -19.43 11.12 -10.39
C CYS A 86 -20.27 10.57 -11.55
N PRO A 87 -20.24 9.25 -11.82
CA PRO A 87 -20.90 8.67 -12.98
C PRO A 87 -22.44 8.64 -12.88
N VAL A 88 -23.00 8.98 -11.71
CA VAL A 88 -24.45 8.88 -11.47
C VAL A 88 -25.16 10.22 -11.68
N HIS A 89 -24.63 11.30 -11.12
CA HIS A 89 -25.31 12.61 -11.10
C HIS A 89 -24.39 13.77 -11.49
N SER A 90 -23.20 13.48 -12.05
CA SER A 90 -22.26 14.48 -12.55
C SER A 90 -21.78 15.51 -11.52
N TRP A 91 -21.81 15.16 -10.23
CA TRP A 91 -21.07 15.91 -9.22
C TRP A 91 -19.59 15.82 -9.55
N SER A 92 -18.91 16.96 -9.56
CA SER A 92 -17.52 17.04 -10.01
C SER A 92 -16.60 17.65 -8.96
N TYR A 93 -15.38 17.16 -8.95
CA TYR A 93 -14.31 17.55 -8.03
C TYR A 93 -13.04 17.82 -8.84
N ASP A 94 -12.20 18.73 -8.37
CA ASP A 94 -10.83 18.84 -8.89
C ASP A 94 -9.96 17.68 -8.37
N LEU A 95 -8.70 17.65 -8.81
CA LEU A 95 -7.75 16.61 -8.44
C LEU A 95 -7.19 16.76 -7.01
N ASN A 96 -7.56 17.85 -6.32
CA ASN A 96 -7.32 18.08 -4.91
C ASN A 96 -8.54 17.72 -4.04
N GLY A 97 -9.62 17.23 -4.65
CA GLY A 97 -10.86 16.84 -3.99
C GLY A 97 -11.86 17.98 -3.77
N LYS A 98 -11.53 19.22 -4.15
CA LYS A 98 -12.45 20.35 -3.98
C LYS A 98 -13.63 20.20 -4.92
N MET A 99 -14.84 20.37 -4.38
CA MET A 99 -16.06 20.31 -5.18
C MET A 99 -16.14 21.49 -6.17
N LEU A 100 -16.31 21.16 -7.45
CA LEU A 100 -16.44 22.12 -8.55
C LEU A 100 -17.91 22.38 -8.89
N SER A 101 -18.74 21.33 -8.90
CA SER A 101 -20.15 21.44 -9.25
C SER A 101 -20.99 20.33 -8.60
N SER A 102 -22.17 20.72 -8.12
CA SER A 102 -23.28 19.87 -7.65
C SER A 102 -24.34 19.64 -8.75
N ALA A 103 -23.99 19.92 -10.00
CA ALA A 103 -24.90 20.07 -11.14
C ALA A 103 -25.96 21.15 -10.88
N ASN A 104 -27.14 20.76 -10.36
CA ASN A 104 -28.31 21.64 -10.16
C ASN A 104 -28.82 21.64 -8.72
N ILE A 105 -28.03 21.13 -7.76
CA ILE A 105 -28.40 21.10 -6.34
C ILE A 105 -27.65 22.20 -5.61
N GLU A 106 -28.34 23.14 -4.99
CA GLU A 106 -27.66 24.07 -4.09
C GLU A 106 -27.17 23.33 -2.85
N CYS A 107 -25.86 23.37 -2.61
CA CYS A 107 -25.23 22.82 -1.42
C CYS A 107 -23.95 23.56 -1.08
N ASP A 108 -23.49 23.43 0.15
CA ASP A 108 -22.18 23.95 0.55
C ASP A 108 -21.06 23.09 -0.06
N HIS A 109 -20.33 23.63 -1.03
CA HIS A 109 -19.22 22.95 -1.71
C HIS A 109 -18.07 22.60 -0.76
N ALA A 110 -17.85 23.40 0.30
CA ALA A 110 -16.79 23.12 1.26
C ALA A 110 -17.13 21.85 2.06
N LEU A 111 -18.37 21.72 2.53
CA LEU A 111 -18.84 20.55 3.28
C LEU A 111 -18.92 19.26 2.43
N HIS A 112 -19.02 19.41 1.11
CA HIS A 112 -19.17 18.28 0.18
C HIS A 112 -17.92 17.98 -0.65
N SER A 113 -16.80 18.65 -0.38
CA SER A 113 -15.51 18.31 -0.98
C SER A 113 -15.00 16.96 -0.46
N LEU A 114 -14.16 16.30 -1.27
CA LEU A 114 -13.47 15.08 -0.88
C LEU A 114 -12.34 15.44 0.08
N GLU A 115 -12.37 14.87 1.28
CA GLU A 115 -11.35 15.10 2.29
C GLU A 115 -10.09 14.31 1.92
N LYS A 116 -9.03 15.02 1.53
CA LYS A 116 -7.74 14.41 1.23
C LYS A 116 -7.11 13.80 2.47
N GLU A 117 -6.51 12.63 2.31
CA GLU A 117 -5.72 12.00 3.36
C GLU A 117 -4.37 12.70 3.46
N SER A 118 -3.96 13.03 4.68
CA SER A 118 -2.59 13.49 4.90
C SER A 118 -1.65 12.33 4.61
N ILE A 119 -0.64 12.55 3.79
CA ILE A 119 0.33 11.53 3.40
C ILE A 119 1.76 12.01 3.62
N ASP A 120 2.67 11.05 3.79
CA ASP A 120 4.11 11.24 3.64
C ASP A 120 4.63 10.37 2.48
N SER A 121 5.73 10.79 1.88
CA SER A 121 6.39 10.08 0.77
C SER A 121 7.87 9.92 1.04
N TYR A 122 8.38 8.69 0.90
CA TYR A 122 9.79 8.34 1.08
C TYR A 122 10.25 7.45 -0.08
N ASP A 123 11.28 7.87 -0.81
CA ASP A 123 11.77 7.24 -2.04
C ASP A 123 10.66 6.76 -2.98
N GLY A 124 9.63 7.60 -3.16
CA GLY A 124 8.48 7.33 -4.01
C GLY A 124 7.37 6.48 -3.37
N PHE A 125 7.60 5.82 -2.23
CA PHE A 125 6.54 5.12 -1.52
C PHE A 125 5.65 6.10 -0.74
N VAL A 126 4.34 5.91 -0.81
CA VAL A 126 3.31 6.77 -0.22
C VAL A 126 2.59 6.06 0.92
N PHE A 127 2.50 6.74 2.06
CA PHE A 127 1.85 6.25 3.29
C PHE A 127 0.96 7.33 3.90
N PRO A 128 -0.02 6.95 4.75
CA PRO A 128 -0.72 7.93 5.58
C PRO A 128 0.30 8.67 6.44
N LYS A 129 0.10 9.98 6.62
CA LYS A 129 0.95 10.81 7.47
C LYS A 129 0.84 10.34 8.91
N ASN A 130 1.88 9.66 9.35
CA ASN A 130 2.04 9.09 10.67
C ASN A 130 3.56 9.01 10.95
N GLU A 131 3.95 8.59 12.15
CA GLU A 131 5.35 8.24 12.41
C GLU A 131 5.66 6.89 11.76
N SER A 132 5.80 6.86 10.42
CA SER A 132 5.99 5.60 9.71
C SER A 132 7.37 5.03 9.98
N ALA A 133 7.40 3.78 10.41
CA ALA A 133 8.63 3.03 10.63
C ALA A 133 9.43 2.80 9.33
N LEU A 134 8.79 2.95 8.15
CA LEU A 134 9.46 2.79 6.86
C LEU A 134 10.61 3.78 6.68
N LYS A 135 10.44 5.03 7.09
CA LYS A 135 11.52 6.03 6.97
C LYS A 135 12.77 5.54 7.72
N GLY A 136 12.58 5.06 8.95
CA GLY A 136 13.66 4.47 9.75
C GLY A 136 14.30 3.25 9.07
N ALA A 137 13.49 2.39 8.46
CA ALA A 137 13.99 1.23 7.72
C ALA A 137 14.84 1.62 6.49
N LEU A 138 14.36 2.57 5.69
CA LEU A 138 15.06 3.07 4.49
C LEU A 138 16.37 3.77 4.83
N GLU A 139 16.38 4.60 5.88
CA GLU A 139 17.55 5.38 6.28
C GLU A 139 18.63 4.54 6.98
N THR A 140 18.25 3.49 7.71
CA THR A 140 19.20 2.75 8.58
C THR A 140 19.70 1.44 7.99
N SER A 141 18.98 0.84 7.04
CA SER A 141 19.36 -0.45 6.47
C SER A 141 20.30 -0.31 5.29
N LYS A 142 21.51 -0.87 5.41
CA LYS A 142 22.47 -0.96 4.30
C LYS A 142 21.96 -1.81 3.14
N ALA A 143 20.99 -2.71 3.38
CA ALA A 143 20.40 -3.53 2.34
C ALA A 143 19.74 -2.72 1.23
N PHE A 144 19.33 -1.49 1.53
CA PHE A 144 18.68 -0.59 0.58
C PHE A 144 19.62 0.44 -0.05
N ALA A 145 20.87 0.53 0.40
CA ALA A 145 21.80 1.60 0.03
C ALA A 145 22.08 1.72 -1.48
N ASN A 146 21.91 0.63 -2.23
CA ASN A 146 22.15 0.58 -3.68
C ASN A 146 20.85 0.54 -4.51
N ILE A 147 19.69 0.73 -3.89
CA ILE A 147 18.39 0.70 -4.57
C ILE A 147 17.83 2.11 -4.62
N ASN A 148 17.56 2.60 -5.83
CA ASN A 148 16.81 3.84 -6.00
C ASN A 148 15.34 3.49 -6.23
N PHE A 149 14.55 3.54 -5.16
CA PHE A 149 13.14 3.17 -5.22
C PHE A 149 12.30 4.16 -6.05
N GLU A 150 12.65 5.45 -6.07
CA GLU A 150 11.95 6.46 -6.88
C GLU A 150 11.92 6.11 -8.38
N LYS A 151 12.96 5.43 -8.87
CA LYS A 151 13.07 4.98 -10.27
C LYS A 151 12.30 3.72 -10.59
N LEU A 152 11.67 3.07 -9.61
CA LEU A 152 10.82 1.91 -9.86
C LEU A 152 9.67 2.29 -10.80
N ARG A 153 9.31 1.35 -11.67
CA ARG A 153 8.17 1.49 -12.58
C ARG A 153 7.10 0.49 -12.19
N PHE A 154 5.86 0.97 -12.10
CA PHE A 154 4.74 0.09 -11.86
C PHE A 154 4.52 -0.82 -13.07
N TYR A 155 4.71 -2.12 -12.87
CA TYR A 155 4.52 -3.13 -13.90
C TYR A 155 3.13 -3.78 -13.79
N ALA A 156 2.86 -4.39 -12.64
CA ALA A 156 1.62 -5.12 -12.38
C ALA A 156 1.29 -5.12 -10.88
N HIS A 157 0.04 -5.44 -10.57
CA HIS A 157 -0.43 -5.72 -9.22
C HIS A 157 -1.35 -6.94 -9.28
N ASP A 158 -0.97 -7.98 -8.55
CA ASP A 158 -1.75 -9.21 -8.42
C ASP A 158 -2.33 -9.32 -7.01
N ARG A 159 -3.56 -9.79 -6.92
CA ARG A 159 -4.27 -9.97 -5.65
C ARG A 159 -4.75 -11.40 -5.52
N PHE A 160 -4.42 -12.00 -4.37
CA PHE A 160 -4.84 -13.35 -4.02
C PHE A 160 -5.64 -13.32 -2.73
N PHE A 161 -6.69 -14.15 -2.67
CA PHE A 161 -7.41 -14.41 -1.43
C PHE A 161 -6.93 -15.74 -0.86
N VAL A 162 -6.25 -15.66 0.29
CA VAL A 162 -5.73 -16.83 0.99
C VAL A 162 -6.54 -17.04 2.27
N LYS A 163 -7.07 -18.25 2.47
CA LYS A 163 -7.88 -18.61 3.64
C LYS A 163 -7.00 -19.03 4.82
N VAL A 164 -6.21 -18.09 5.33
CA VAL A 164 -5.31 -18.30 6.48
C VAL A 164 -5.45 -17.15 7.48
N ASN A 165 -5.07 -17.38 8.73
CA ASN A 165 -4.90 -16.29 9.68
C ASN A 165 -3.76 -15.37 9.18
N TRP A 166 -3.94 -14.05 9.29
CA TRP A 166 -2.95 -13.08 8.82
C TRP A 166 -1.56 -13.29 9.45
N LYS A 167 -1.51 -13.73 10.72
CA LYS A 167 -0.26 -14.03 11.42
C LYS A 167 0.48 -15.20 10.79
N SER A 168 -0.22 -16.25 10.34
CA SER A 168 0.42 -17.39 9.67
C SER A 168 1.11 -16.98 8.37
N TYR A 169 0.53 -16.01 7.65
CA TYR A 169 1.16 -15.44 6.46
C TYR A 169 2.44 -14.68 6.83
N MET A 170 2.39 -13.87 7.89
CA MET A 170 3.57 -13.14 8.39
C MET A 170 4.66 -14.09 8.92
N ASP A 171 4.29 -15.11 9.70
CA ASP A 171 5.22 -16.11 10.24
C ASP A 171 5.96 -16.84 9.10
N THR A 172 5.23 -17.20 8.04
CA THR A 172 5.83 -17.83 6.85
C THR A 172 6.72 -16.85 6.10
N PHE A 173 6.27 -15.61 5.89
CA PHE A 173 7.04 -14.59 5.16
C PHE A 173 8.35 -14.21 5.87
N LEU A 174 8.33 -14.19 7.21
CA LEU A 174 9.50 -13.86 8.03
C LEU A 174 10.39 -15.07 8.32
N ASP A 175 9.99 -16.26 7.92
CA ASP A 175 10.75 -17.50 8.06
C ASP A 175 11.42 -17.89 6.74
N ASN A 176 12.74 -17.78 6.68
CA ASN A 176 13.48 -18.16 5.48
C ASN A 176 13.86 -19.64 5.42
N TYR A 177 13.56 -20.41 6.48
CA TYR A 177 13.90 -21.84 6.56
C TYR A 177 13.21 -22.68 5.48
N HIS A 178 11.99 -22.30 5.07
CA HIS A 178 11.22 -23.04 4.07
C HIS A 178 11.67 -22.78 2.62
N LEU A 179 12.50 -21.74 2.38
CA LEU A 179 12.76 -21.26 1.01
C LEU A 179 13.38 -22.32 0.11
N GLU A 180 14.42 -23.02 0.56
CA GLU A 180 15.09 -24.02 -0.29
C GLU A 180 14.23 -25.26 -0.57
N ALA A 181 13.42 -25.68 0.42
CA ALA A 181 12.59 -26.86 0.31
C ALA A 181 11.34 -26.61 -0.55
N TYR A 182 10.73 -25.44 -0.43
CA TYR A 182 9.44 -25.12 -1.04
C TYR A 182 9.54 -24.27 -2.32
N HIS A 183 10.62 -23.51 -2.49
CA HIS A 183 10.89 -22.69 -3.68
C HIS A 183 12.13 -23.23 -4.43
N PRO A 184 11.99 -24.30 -5.23
CA PRO A 184 13.14 -25.00 -5.81
C PRO A 184 14.00 -24.15 -6.75
N ASN A 185 13.44 -23.07 -7.32
CA ASN A 185 14.18 -22.13 -8.17
C ASN A 185 14.92 -21.05 -7.36
N PHE A 186 14.59 -20.84 -6.08
CA PHE A 186 15.23 -19.78 -5.30
C PHE A 186 16.68 -20.12 -4.98
N LYS A 187 17.00 -21.40 -4.78
CA LYS A 187 18.38 -21.87 -4.52
C LYS A 187 19.37 -21.51 -5.65
N THR A 188 18.87 -21.31 -6.87
CA THR A 188 19.66 -20.92 -8.05
C THR A 188 20.19 -19.49 -7.93
N PHE A 189 19.43 -18.59 -7.30
CA PHE A 189 19.74 -17.16 -7.24
C PHE A 189 20.13 -16.69 -5.84
N LEU A 190 19.64 -17.34 -4.79
CA LEU A 190 19.77 -16.91 -3.40
C LEU A 190 20.58 -17.92 -2.59
N ASP A 191 21.31 -17.42 -1.60
CA ASP A 191 21.88 -18.25 -0.54
C ASP A 191 21.10 -18.02 0.75
N SER A 192 20.20 -18.96 1.09
CA SER A 192 19.35 -18.87 2.29
C SER A 192 20.13 -18.90 3.61
N ARG A 193 21.44 -19.16 3.57
CA ARG A 193 22.35 -19.09 4.72
C ARG A 193 22.92 -17.68 4.93
N CYS A 194 22.84 -16.81 3.92
CA CYS A 194 23.38 -15.45 3.93
C CYS A 194 22.25 -14.42 4.05
N ILE A 195 21.55 -14.48 5.18
CA ILE A 195 20.42 -13.58 5.48
C ILE A 195 20.86 -12.58 6.52
N GLU A 196 20.65 -11.30 6.20
CA GLU A 196 20.82 -10.20 7.13
C GLU A 196 19.45 -9.78 7.64
N SER A 197 19.30 -9.78 8.97
CA SER A 197 18.07 -9.33 9.62
C SER A 197 18.36 -8.19 10.59
N ILE A 198 17.64 -7.10 10.43
CA ILE A 198 17.64 -5.96 11.35
C ILE A 198 16.29 -5.96 12.04
N PHE A 199 16.29 -5.95 13.38
CA PHE A 199 15.09 -5.79 14.19
C PHE A 199 15.17 -4.47 14.95
N ARG A 200 14.06 -3.73 14.95
CA ARG A 200 13.78 -2.55 15.76
C ARG A 200 12.42 -2.73 16.43
N ASP A 201 12.07 -1.79 17.29
CA ASP A 201 10.81 -1.84 18.03
C ASP A 201 9.58 -1.69 17.12
N ASP A 202 9.74 -0.98 16.00
CA ASP A 202 8.68 -0.56 15.08
C ASP A 202 8.83 -1.12 13.65
N PHE A 203 10.02 -1.62 13.27
CA PHE A 203 10.22 -2.30 11.99
C PHE A 203 11.22 -3.46 12.05
N SER A 204 11.20 -4.29 11.01
CA SER A 204 12.30 -5.21 10.71
C SER A 204 12.63 -5.20 9.23
N VAL A 205 13.90 -5.45 8.90
CA VAL A 205 14.38 -5.60 7.52
C VAL A 205 15.04 -6.97 7.41
N GLN A 206 14.65 -7.74 6.39
CA GLN A 206 15.32 -8.98 6.00
C GLN A 206 15.88 -8.81 4.60
N ALA A 207 17.15 -9.13 4.41
CA ALA A 207 17.83 -9.07 3.13
C ALA A 207 18.55 -10.40 2.86
N ILE A 208 18.35 -10.94 1.67
CA ILE A 208 19.00 -12.15 1.21
C ILE A 208 19.87 -11.78 0.02
N HIS A 209 21.17 -12.09 0.11
CA HIS A 209 22.10 -11.75 -0.96
C HIS A 209 21.93 -12.69 -2.15
N LEU A 210 22.08 -12.11 -3.35
CA LEU A 210 22.20 -12.89 -4.57
C LEU A 210 23.52 -13.66 -4.57
N ARG A 211 23.51 -14.88 -5.11
CA ARG A 211 24.74 -15.62 -5.39
C ARG A 211 25.56 -14.86 -6.44
N GLU A 212 26.87 -14.76 -6.24
CA GLU A 212 27.80 -14.16 -7.22
C GLU A 212 27.78 -14.89 -8.57
N LYS A 213 27.44 -16.19 -8.57
CA LYS A 213 27.27 -17.01 -9.77
C LYS A 213 25.95 -17.77 -9.68
N ILE A 214 25.13 -17.63 -10.72
CA ILE A 214 23.88 -18.38 -10.87
C ILE A 214 24.22 -19.87 -11.02
N GLN A 215 23.62 -20.71 -10.17
CA GLN A 215 23.74 -22.16 -10.27
C GLN A 215 22.61 -22.70 -11.15
N ILE A 216 22.87 -22.79 -12.46
CA ILE A 216 21.97 -23.37 -13.47
C ILE A 216 22.19 -24.88 -13.53
#